data_AF-A0A6F9BEK2-F1
#
_entry.id   AF-A0A6F9BEK2-F1
#
_cell.length_a   1.000
_cell.length_b   1.000
_cell.length_c   1.000
_cell.angle_alpha   90.00
_cell.angle_beta   90.00
_cell.angle_gamma   90.00
#
_symmetry.space_group_name_H-M   'P 1'
#
loop_
_entity.id
_entity.type
_entity.pdbx_description
1 polymer ?
#
loop_
_entity_poly.entity_id
_entity_poly.type
_entity_poly.pdbx_seq_one_letter_code
_entity_poly.pdbx_strand_id
1 'polypeptide(L)'
;MLPNGLDAAIRRCQGDRQWSSDDPNCTAPTSPQVSCPLPEEVTDTFSIHGSCSRWNNHSLHCSGAGGNSENLCNIDQTWQYPHPICQRVWCPPPQEVNQGYLVAVQRTEYDVGDAIYYLCKKNHLLDGPNPARCPIPAERSRVLIGGLKRWPYDVTDSVVPHGERVTFYCKHSRKQCSFPYTQTCFDGRLNPPFCYLEPTWLQYKLFPHRLVSEIEACSPADLE
;
A
#
# COMPACT_ATOMS: atom_id res chain seq x y z
N MET A 1 4.44 -17.95 37.97
CA MET A 1 3.99 -17.74 36.58
C MET A 1 2.50 -17.43 36.60
N LEU A 2 2.13 -16.15 36.57
CA LEU A 2 0.76 -15.72 36.27
C LEU A 2 0.56 -15.70 34.75
N PRO A 3 -0.67 -15.84 34.21
CA PRO A 3 -0.91 -16.09 32.79
C PRO A 3 -0.66 -14.89 31.85
N ASN A 4 -0.18 -13.75 32.38
CA ASN A 4 -0.28 -12.45 31.71
C ASN A 4 1.09 -11.81 31.36
N GLY A 5 2.19 -12.56 31.40
CA GLY A 5 3.51 -12.06 30.96
C GLY A 5 4.12 -10.92 31.78
N LEU A 6 3.50 -10.53 32.90
CA LEU A 6 4.10 -9.65 33.90
C LEU A 6 4.86 -10.52 34.90
N ASP A 7 6.18 -10.38 34.94
CA ASP A 7 7.00 -11.04 35.95
C ASP A 7 6.72 -10.39 37.31
N ALA A 8 6.30 -11.21 38.28
CA ALA A 8 5.79 -10.73 39.57
C ALA A 8 6.58 -11.37 40.71
N ALA A 9 7.36 -10.56 41.42
CA ALA A 9 8.05 -10.96 42.65
C ALA A 9 7.16 -10.68 43.87
N ILE A 10 7.01 -11.67 44.76
CA ILE A 10 6.19 -11.56 45.98
C ILE A 10 7.11 -11.56 47.21
N ARG A 11 7.03 -10.51 48.04
CA ARG A 11 7.75 -10.39 49.33
C ARG A 11 6.76 -10.46 50.49
N ARG A 12 7.16 -11.13 51.57
CA ARG A 12 6.35 -11.25 52.80
C ARG A 12 7.10 -10.67 53.99
N CYS A 13 6.41 -9.86 54.80
CA CYS A 13 6.97 -9.30 56.03
C CYS A 13 6.98 -10.38 57.11
N GLN A 14 8.15 -10.63 57.70
CA GLN A 14 8.37 -11.67 58.69
C GLN A 14 8.31 -11.12 60.13
N GLY A 15 8.23 -12.00 61.13
CA GLY A 15 8.07 -11.64 62.54
C GLY A 15 9.24 -10.87 63.17
N ASP A 16 10.40 -10.88 62.50
CA ASP A 16 11.61 -10.10 62.81
C ASP A 16 11.61 -8.70 62.18
N ARG A 17 10.50 -8.34 61.51
CA ARG A 17 10.30 -7.08 60.76
C ARG A 17 11.18 -6.96 59.52
N GLN A 18 11.66 -8.06 58.96
CA GLN A 18 12.40 -8.08 57.71
C GLN A 18 11.57 -8.70 56.57
N TRP A 19 11.88 -8.31 55.33
CA TRP A 19 11.25 -8.90 54.15
C TRP A 19 11.88 -10.26 53.84
N SER A 20 11.08 -11.18 53.31
CA SER A 20 11.50 -12.55 52.95
C SER A 20 12.61 -12.63 51.89
N SER A 21 12.87 -11.56 51.15
CA SER A 21 13.90 -11.48 50.11
C SER A 21 14.29 -10.02 49.84
N ASP A 22 15.37 -9.83 49.09
CA ASP A 22 15.83 -8.51 48.61
C ASP A 22 14.84 -7.86 47.60
N ASP A 23 15.05 -6.57 47.35
CA ASP A 23 14.26 -5.77 46.41
C ASP A 23 14.46 -6.25 44.96
N PRO A 24 13.38 -6.45 44.16
CA PRO A 24 13.52 -6.81 42.76
C PRO A 24 14.05 -5.63 41.95
N ASN A 25 14.92 -5.93 40.98
CA ASN A 25 15.42 -4.94 40.04
C ASN A 25 14.61 -4.98 38.73
N CYS A 26 13.94 -3.88 38.41
CA CYS A 26 13.21 -3.74 37.15
C CYS A 26 14.12 -3.10 36.11
N THR A 27 14.74 -3.90 35.25
CA THR A 27 15.45 -3.41 34.07
C THR A 27 14.52 -3.41 32.86
N ALA A 28 14.57 -2.35 32.06
CA ALA A 28 13.88 -2.33 30.78
C ALA A 28 14.43 -3.46 29.88
N PRO A 29 13.61 -4.17 29.10
CA PRO A 29 14.13 -5.09 28.10
C PRO A 29 14.99 -4.29 27.13
N THR A 30 16.28 -4.65 27.03
CA THR A 30 17.18 -4.12 26.01
C THR A 30 16.57 -4.47 24.66
N SER A 31 15.91 -3.51 23.99
CA SER A 31 15.53 -3.70 22.60
C SER A 31 16.83 -3.85 21.81
N PRO A 32 17.11 -4.99 21.16
CA PRO A 32 18.18 -5.01 20.19
C PRO A 32 17.91 -3.87 19.20
N GLN A 33 18.90 -3.00 18.98
CA GLN A 33 18.82 -2.04 17.89
C GLN A 33 18.94 -2.85 16.60
N VAL A 34 17.80 -3.23 16.05
CA VAL A 34 17.74 -3.96 14.78
C VAL A 34 17.84 -2.93 13.68
N SER A 35 18.98 -2.91 12.98
CA SER A 35 19.21 -2.03 11.83
C SER A 35 19.49 -2.88 10.59
N CYS A 36 18.62 -2.82 9.60
CA CYS A 36 18.82 -3.50 8.32
C CYS A 36 19.64 -2.61 7.36
N PRO A 37 20.60 -3.17 6.59
CA PRO A 37 21.31 -2.42 5.56
C PRO A 37 20.40 -2.05 4.38
N LEU A 38 20.60 -0.85 3.82
CA LEU A 38 19.99 -0.42 2.56
C LEU A 38 20.80 -1.00 1.38
N PRO A 39 20.15 -1.49 0.31
CA PRO A 39 20.86 -1.97 -0.88
C PRO A 39 21.66 -0.86 -1.57
N GLU A 40 22.86 -1.17 -2.06
CA GLU A 40 23.78 -0.26 -2.78
C GLU A 40 23.16 0.31 -4.07
N GLU A 41 22.20 -0.39 -4.69
CA GLU A 41 21.42 0.07 -5.84
C GLU A 41 20.54 1.31 -5.55
N VAL A 42 20.31 1.63 -4.27
CA VAL A 42 19.44 2.74 -3.82
C VAL A 42 20.22 4.06 -3.70
N THR A 43 21.55 4.02 -3.70
CA THR A 43 22.38 5.21 -3.42
C THR A 43 22.87 5.97 -4.64
N ASP A 44 22.99 5.34 -5.82
CA ASP A 44 23.87 5.90 -6.87
C ASP A 44 23.21 6.34 -8.20
N THR A 45 21.89 6.29 -8.38
CA THR A 45 21.32 6.74 -9.69
C THR A 45 19.97 7.44 -9.70
N PHE A 46 19.27 7.60 -8.59
CA PHE A 46 17.93 8.20 -8.64
C PHE A 46 17.76 9.31 -7.61
N SER A 47 17.91 10.54 -8.10
CA SER A 47 17.36 11.73 -7.48
C SER A 47 15.92 11.47 -7.06
N ILE A 48 15.72 11.56 -5.76
CA ILE A 48 14.46 11.46 -5.03
C ILE A 48 13.41 12.37 -5.69
N HIS A 49 12.53 11.78 -6.49
CA HIS A 49 11.16 12.29 -6.71
C HIS A 49 10.11 11.26 -6.21
N GLY A 50 10.51 10.45 -5.23
CA GLY A 50 9.65 9.66 -4.36
C GLY A 50 10.27 9.65 -2.97
N SER A 51 9.52 9.95 -1.92
CA SER A 51 10.06 10.10 -0.57
C SER A 51 10.14 8.72 0.11
N CYS A 52 11.34 8.15 0.20
CA CYS A 52 11.60 7.05 1.13
C CYS A 52 11.97 7.67 2.49
N SER A 53 10.98 7.83 3.37
CA SER A 53 11.19 8.33 4.72
C SER A 53 11.39 7.16 5.68
N ARG A 54 12.48 7.21 6.46
CA ARG A 54 12.65 6.34 7.63
C ARG A 54 11.57 6.72 8.64
N TRP A 55 10.53 5.89 8.75
CA TRP A 55 9.44 6.17 9.67
C TRP A 55 9.84 5.79 11.11
N ASN A 56 10.66 4.71 11.26
CA ASN A 56 11.33 4.26 12.50
C ASN A 56 12.52 3.30 12.17
N ASN A 57 13.21 2.71 13.17
CA ASN A 57 14.31 1.74 12.95
C ASN A 57 13.90 0.44 12.22
N HIS A 58 12.59 0.15 12.11
CA HIS A 58 12.09 -1.16 11.68
C HIS A 58 11.21 -1.15 10.42
N SER A 59 10.93 0.01 9.82
CA SER A 59 10.05 0.11 8.65
C SER A 59 10.60 1.05 7.58
N LEU A 60 10.47 0.62 6.32
CA LEU A 60 10.75 1.41 5.12
C LEU A 60 9.46 1.55 4.31
N HIS A 61 9.09 2.78 3.98
CA HIS A 61 7.97 3.10 3.09
C HIS A 61 8.52 3.61 1.75
N CYS A 62 8.12 2.97 0.66
CA CYS A 62 8.53 3.33 -0.70
C CYS A 62 7.32 3.70 -1.55
N SER A 63 7.30 4.92 -2.10
CA SER A 63 6.28 5.36 -3.06
C SER A 63 6.86 5.40 -4.48
N GLY A 64 6.40 4.52 -5.39
CA GLY A 64 6.87 4.45 -6.78
C GLY A 64 5.88 3.83 -7.77
N ALA A 65 6.29 3.64 -9.02
CA ALA A 65 5.44 3.20 -10.15
C ALA A 65 4.84 1.77 -10.01
N GLY A 66 5.13 1.07 -8.92
CA GLY A 66 4.53 -0.22 -8.54
C GLY A 66 3.57 -0.17 -7.35
N GLY A 67 3.27 1.03 -6.83
CA GLY A 67 2.47 1.23 -5.61
C GLY A 67 3.31 1.56 -4.38
N ASN A 68 2.63 1.80 -3.24
CA ASN A 68 3.26 2.08 -1.95
C ASN A 68 3.66 0.79 -1.25
N SER A 69 4.93 0.41 -1.20
CA SER A 69 5.34 -0.83 -0.54
C SER A 69 5.96 -0.55 0.82
N GLU A 70 5.47 -1.25 1.84
CA GLU A 70 6.05 -1.26 3.18
C GLU A 70 6.87 -2.53 3.37
N ASN A 71 8.09 -2.37 3.86
CA ASN A 71 8.98 -3.47 4.18
C ASN A 71 9.37 -3.41 5.66
N LEU A 72 9.35 -4.56 6.32
CA LEU A 72 9.59 -4.71 7.75
C LEU A 72 10.98 -5.31 7.97
N CYS A 73 11.76 -4.73 8.87
CA CYS A 73 13.06 -5.24 9.26
C CYS A 73 12.88 -6.27 10.38
N ASN A 74 13.24 -7.53 10.11
CA ASN A 74 13.19 -8.62 11.07
C ASN A 74 14.34 -8.53 12.09
N ILE A 75 14.17 -9.20 13.22
CA ILE A 75 15.15 -9.23 14.32
C ILE A 75 16.50 -9.86 13.91
N ASP A 76 16.53 -10.66 12.85
CA ASP A 76 17.72 -11.25 12.25
C ASP A 76 18.43 -10.30 11.26
N GLN A 77 18.02 -9.03 11.23
CA GLN A 77 18.54 -7.98 10.36
C GLN A 77 18.30 -8.26 8.86
N THR A 78 17.29 -9.09 8.55
CA THR A 78 16.82 -9.30 7.19
C THR A 78 15.53 -8.53 6.92
N TRP A 79 15.33 -8.09 5.69
CA TRP A 79 14.04 -7.55 5.28
C TRP A 79 13.03 -8.67 5.08
N GLN A 80 11.81 -8.51 5.59
CA GLN A 80 10.74 -9.50 5.47
C GLN A 80 10.38 -9.79 4.00
N TYR A 81 10.53 -8.79 3.12
CA TYR A 81 10.26 -8.89 1.69
C TYR A 81 11.43 -8.34 0.87
N PRO A 82 11.61 -8.76 -0.40
CA PRO A 82 12.50 -8.08 -1.33
C PRO A 82 12.09 -6.61 -1.52
N HIS A 83 13.06 -5.70 -1.64
CA HIS A 83 12.75 -4.29 -1.84
C HIS A 83 12.08 -4.02 -3.20
N PRO A 84 11.05 -3.18 -3.25
CA PRO A 84 10.48 -2.68 -4.49
C PRO A 84 11.51 -1.78 -5.19
N ILE A 85 11.86 -2.10 -6.44
CA ILE A 85 12.66 -1.20 -7.26
C ILE A 85 11.75 -0.07 -7.73
N CYS A 86 11.90 1.11 -7.13
CA CYS A 86 11.18 2.31 -7.54
C CYS A 86 11.93 3.01 -8.66
N GLN A 87 11.68 2.59 -9.90
CA GLN A 87 12.19 3.31 -11.06
C GLN A 87 11.27 4.50 -11.35
N ARG A 88 11.85 5.70 -11.51
CA ARG A 88 11.10 6.84 -12.05
C ARG A 88 10.63 6.47 -13.45
N VAL A 89 9.33 6.61 -13.71
CA VAL A 89 8.74 6.40 -15.03
C VAL A 89 8.29 7.75 -15.54
N TRP A 90 8.67 8.08 -16.76
CA TRP A 90 8.27 9.30 -17.45
C TRP A 90 7.92 8.99 -18.89
N CYS A 91 7.06 9.81 -19.48
CA CYS A 91 6.73 9.75 -20.89
C CYS A 91 7.57 10.79 -21.67
N PRO A 92 8.06 10.45 -22.87
CA PRO A 92 8.69 11.42 -23.76
C PRO A 92 7.65 12.43 -24.28
N PRO A 93 8.09 13.52 -24.92
CA PRO A 93 7.16 14.50 -25.47
C PRO A 93 6.20 13.87 -26.48
N PRO A 94 4.89 14.16 -26.38
CA PRO A 94 3.89 13.63 -27.30
C PRO A 94 4.12 14.14 -28.72
N GLN A 95 3.84 13.29 -29.71
CA GLN A 95 4.04 13.63 -31.11
C GLN A 95 2.94 14.58 -31.61
N GLU A 96 3.30 15.47 -32.53
CA GLU A 96 2.29 16.24 -33.27
C GLU A 96 1.49 15.33 -34.20
N VAL A 97 0.18 15.58 -34.28
CA VAL A 97 -0.73 14.81 -35.12
C VAL A 97 -1.16 15.66 -36.32
N ASN A 98 -1.03 15.09 -37.53
CA ASN A 98 -1.49 15.72 -38.75
C ASN A 98 -2.99 16.06 -38.66
N GLN A 99 -3.35 17.27 -39.09
CA GLN A 99 -4.73 17.77 -39.05
C GLN A 99 -5.35 17.84 -37.63
N GLY A 100 -4.50 17.84 -36.59
CA GLY A 100 -4.88 18.13 -35.22
C GLY A 100 -4.03 19.23 -34.58
N TYR A 101 -4.31 19.51 -33.32
CA TYR A 101 -3.55 20.39 -32.43
C TYR A 101 -3.28 19.62 -31.14
N LEU A 102 -2.02 19.58 -30.71
CA LEU A 102 -1.65 19.12 -29.38
C LEU A 102 -1.88 20.27 -28.38
N VAL A 103 -2.63 19.98 -27.33
CA VAL A 103 -2.89 20.90 -26.20
C VAL A 103 -2.23 20.30 -24.97
N ALA A 104 -0.98 20.72 -24.74
CA ALA A 104 -0.16 20.32 -23.60
C ALA A 104 0.84 21.42 -23.27
N VAL A 105 1.31 21.47 -22.02
CA VAL A 105 2.48 22.27 -21.64
C VAL A 105 3.71 21.56 -22.21
N GLN A 106 4.47 22.21 -23.10
CA GLN A 106 5.68 21.61 -23.66
C GLN A 106 6.71 21.34 -22.58
N ARG A 107 7.04 20.07 -22.40
CA ARG A 107 8.05 19.55 -21.48
C ARG A 107 8.89 18.51 -22.21
N THR A 108 10.12 18.31 -21.74
CA THR A 108 10.99 17.22 -22.22
C THR A 108 10.63 15.87 -21.61
N GLU A 109 9.93 15.87 -20.47
CA GLU A 109 9.47 14.71 -19.73
C GLU A 109 8.10 14.99 -19.13
N TYR A 110 7.20 14.00 -19.17
CA TYR A 110 5.88 14.04 -18.53
C TYR A 110 5.82 12.98 -17.44
N ASP A 111 5.29 13.35 -16.28
CA ASP A 111 5.17 12.42 -15.16
C ASP A 111 3.92 11.55 -15.29
N VAL A 112 3.89 10.42 -14.59
CA VAL A 112 2.72 9.53 -14.55
C VAL A 112 1.50 10.29 -14.02
N GLY A 113 0.44 10.32 -14.82
CA GLY A 113 -0.81 11.02 -14.49
C GLY A 113 -0.93 12.43 -15.09
N ASP A 114 0.12 12.96 -15.71
CA ASP A 114 0.00 14.17 -16.53
C ASP A 114 -1.01 13.92 -17.68
N ALA A 115 -1.91 14.87 -17.89
CA ALA A 115 -2.93 14.80 -18.93
C ALA A 115 -2.57 15.73 -20.11
N ILE A 116 -2.71 15.20 -21.33
CA ILE A 116 -2.58 15.95 -22.58
C ILE A 116 -3.84 15.75 -23.43
N TYR A 117 -4.13 16.69 -24.32
CA TYR A 117 -5.30 16.61 -25.19
C TYR A 117 -4.91 16.83 -26.66
N TYR A 118 -5.62 16.16 -27.55
CA TYR A 118 -5.57 16.44 -28.98
C TYR A 118 -6.91 17.01 -29.45
N LEU A 119 -6.85 18.08 -30.23
CA LEU A 119 -8.02 18.70 -30.86
C LEU A 119 -7.92 18.52 -32.37
N CYS A 120 -8.97 18.01 -33.01
CA CYS A 120 -9.01 17.93 -34.46
C CYS A 120 -9.28 19.30 -35.10
N LYS A 121 -8.66 19.55 -36.27
CA LYS A 121 -9.06 20.66 -37.14
C LYS A 121 -10.49 20.47 -37.63
N LYS A 122 -11.11 21.57 -38.09
CA LYS A 122 -12.47 21.57 -38.64
C LYS A 122 -12.64 20.46 -39.68
N ASN A 123 -13.72 19.69 -39.55
CA ASN A 123 -14.09 18.53 -40.39
C ASN A 123 -13.22 17.26 -40.23
N HIS A 124 -12.38 17.18 -39.20
CA HIS A 124 -11.65 15.96 -38.83
C HIS A 124 -12.19 15.38 -37.51
N LEU A 125 -12.12 14.06 -37.38
CA LEU A 125 -12.49 13.33 -36.16
C LEU A 125 -11.25 12.68 -35.56
N LEU A 126 -11.21 12.60 -34.24
CA LEU A 126 -10.12 11.97 -33.52
C LEU A 126 -10.31 10.46 -33.64
N ASP A 127 -9.44 9.80 -34.40
CA ASP A 127 -9.38 8.34 -34.49
C ASP A 127 -8.11 7.89 -33.75
N GLY A 128 -8.29 7.16 -32.66
CA GLY A 128 -7.21 6.80 -31.76
C GLY A 128 -7.60 5.63 -30.86
N PRO A 129 -6.60 4.95 -30.26
CA PRO A 129 -6.87 3.86 -29.33
C PRO A 129 -7.79 4.35 -28.22
N ASN A 130 -8.84 3.58 -27.93
CA ASN A 130 -9.75 3.86 -26.82
C ASN A 130 -8.91 4.18 -25.56
N PRO A 131 -9.30 5.20 -24.75
CA PRO A 131 -8.58 5.49 -23.51
C PRO A 131 -8.45 4.19 -22.74
N ALA A 132 -7.21 3.84 -22.36
CA ALA A 132 -6.93 2.54 -21.81
C ALA A 132 -7.80 2.32 -20.57
N ARG A 133 -8.58 1.24 -20.59
CA ARG A 133 -9.52 0.88 -19.52
C ARG A 133 -8.99 -0.35 -18.81
N CYS A 134 -8.96 -0.29 -17.48
CA CYS A 134 -8.51 -1.42 -16.69
C CYS A 134 -9.72 -2.21 -16.17
N PRO A 135 -9.77 -3.53 -16.38
CA PRO A 135 -10.65 -4.42 -15.62
C PRO A 135 -10.36 -4.30 -14.13
N ILE A 136 -11.41 -4.28 -13.30
CA ILE A 136 -11.27 -4.33 -11.84
C ILE A 136 -11.13 -5.80 -11.44
N PRO A 137 -9.96 -6.26 -10.93
CA PRO A 137 -9.71 -7.68 -10.67
C PRO A 137 -10.40 -8.24 -9.41
N ALA A 138 -11.26 -7.47 -8.75
CA ALA A 138 -11.83 -7.76 -7.42
C ALA A 138 -13.26 -8.32 -7.46
N GLU A 139 -13.54 -9.33 -8.29
CA GLU A 139 -14.91 -9.80 -8.62
C GLU A 139 -15.84 -9.97 -7.40
N ARG A 140 -15.33 -10.48 -6.28
CA ARG A 140 -16.11 -10.80 -5.06
C ARG A 140 -15.71 -9.97 -3.84
N SER A 141 -15.10 -8.81 -4.06
CA SER A 141 -14.79 -7.86 -3.00
C SER A 141 -15.19 -6.45 -3.41
N ARG A 142 -15.69 -5.64 -2.47
CA ARG A 142 -15.90 -4.23 -2.76
C ARG A 142 -14.57 -3.47 -2.86
N VAL A 143 -14.58 -2.45 -3.70
CA VAL A 143 -13.48 -1.49 -3.88
C VAL A 143 -13.98 -0.07 -3.64
N LEU A 144 -13.09 0.86 -3.25
CA LEU A 144 -13.42 2.30 -3.27
C LEU A 144 -12.96 2.93 -4.58
N ILE A 145 -13.88 3.61 -5.26
CA ILE A 145 -13.64 4.37 -6.48
C ILE A 145 -14.32 5.74 -6.27
N GLY A 146 -13.56 6.83 -6.45
CA GLY A 146 -14.06 8.18 -6.16
C GLY A 146 -14.61 8.35 -4.72
N GLY A 147 -14.05 7.63 -3.75
CA GLY A 147 -14.51 7.63 -2.36
C GLY A 147 -15.77 6.82 -2.07
N LEU A 148 -16.39 6.20 -3.08
CA LEU A 148 -17.58 5.37 -2.88
C LEU A 148 -17.23 3.87 -2.92
N LYS A 149 -17.71 3.13 -1.92
CA LYS A 149 -17.49 1.68 -1.80
C LYS A 149 -18.50 0.92 -2.67
N ARG A 150 -18.04 0.35 -3.79
CA ARG A 150 -18.89 -0.30 -4.81
C ARG A 150 -18.47 -1.75 -5.05
N TRP A 151 -19.39 -2.57 -5.54
CA TRP A 151 -19.02 -3.82 -6.19
C TRP A 151 -18.53 -3.55 -7.60
N PRO A 152 -17.56 -4.32 -8.13
CA PRO A 152 -17.10 -4.12 -9.50
C PRO A 152 -18.20 -4.23 -10.55
N TYR A 153 -19.16 -5.14 -10.36
CA TYR A 153 -20.28 -5.30 -11.29
C TYR A 153 -21.27 -4.11 -11.28
N ASP A 154 -21.24 -3.26 -10.24
CA ASP A 154 -22.00 -1.99 -10.21
C ASP A 154 -21.29 -0.87 -10.99
N VAL A 155 -20.05 -1.11 -11.44
CA VAL A 155 -19.29 -0.21 -12.30
C VAL A 155 -19.54 -0.60 -13.74
N THR A 156 -19.75 0.39 -14.62
CA THR A 156 -19.97 0.17 -16.05
C THR A 156 -18.90 -0.73 -16.63
N ASP A 157 -19.32 -1.88 -17.16
CA ASP A 157 -18.49 -2.94 -17.72
C ASP A 157 -17.39 -3.50 -16.77
N SER A 158 -17.48 -3.24 -15.46
CA SER A 158 -16.44 -3.58 -14.47
C SER A 158 -15.04 -3.03 -14.82
N VAL A 159 -14.99 -1.87 -15.48
CA VAL A 159 -13.74 -1.21 -15.88
C VAL A 159 -13.63 0.22 -15.34
N VAL A 160 -12.39 0.67 -15.15
CA VAL A 160 -12.06 2.06 -14.80
C VAL A 160 -11.17 2.70 -15.88
N PRO A 161 -11.26 4.02 -16.10
CA PRO A 161 -10.39 4.70 -17.05
C PRO A 161 -8.94 4.79 -16.54
N HIS A 162 -7.99 4.97 -17.45
CA HIS A 162 -6.60 5.28 -17.12
C HIS A 162 -6.49 6.46 -16.16
N GLY A 163 -5.60 6.35 -15.17
CA GLY A 163 -5.40 7.34 -14.13
C GLY A 163 -6.38 7.23 -12.95
N GLU A 164 -7.45 6.43 -13.07
CA GLU A 164 -8.40 6.23 -11.98
C GLU A 164 -7.74 5.46 -10.82
N ARG A 165 -7.99 5.93 -9.59
CA ARG A 165 -7.49 5.32 -8.36
C ARG A 165 -8.54 4.37 -7.78
N VAL A 166 -8.17 3.10 -7.65
CA VAL A 166 -9.02 2.04 -7.10
C VAL A 166 -8.41 1.55 -5.80
N THR A 167 -9.19 1.59 -4.72
CA THR A 167 -8.71 1.15 -3.39
C THR A 167 -9.27 -0.23 -3.06
N PHE A 168 -8.35 -1.15 -2.82
CA PHE A 168 -8.59 -2.51 -2.38
C PHE A 168 -8.55 -2.57 -0.85
N TYR A 169 -9.10 -3.64 -0.27
CA TYR A 169 -9.07 -3.87 1.18
C TYR A 169 -8.17 -5.05 1.49
N CYS A 170 -7.17 -4.81 2.33
CA CYS A 170 -6.25 -5.82 2.82
C CYS A 170 -6.56 -6.16 4.28
N LYS A 171 -6.30 -7.41 4.67
CA LYS A 171 -6.54 -7.89 6.03
C LYS A 171 -5.27 -7.76 6.86
N HIS A 172 -5.39 -7.25 8.08
CA HIS A 172 -4.26 -7.25 9.01
C HIS A 172 -3.83 -8.68 9.37
N SER A 173 -2.53 -8.91 9.48
CA SER A 173 -1.95 -10.26 9.67
C SER A 173 -2.32 -10.88 11.02
N ARG A 174 -2.41 -10.04 12.07
CA ARG A 174 -2.63 -10.49 13.46
C ARG A 174 -3.96 -10.05 14.06
N LYS A 175 -4.68 -9.15 13.39
CA LYS A 175 -5.93 -8.54 13.89
C LYS A 175 -7.05 -8.80 12.91
N GLN A 176 -8.27 -8.95 13.40
CA GLN A 176 -9.45 -9.18 12.56
C GLN A 176 -10.00 -7.83 12.07
N CYS A 177 -9.18 -7.07 11.34
CA CYS A 177 -9.54 -5.77 10.79
C CYS A 177 -9.00 -5.63 9.36
N SER A 178 -9.54 -4.66 8.62
CA SER A 178 -9.13 -4.33 7.25
C SER A 178 -8.46 -2.97 7.15
N PHE A 179 -7.60 -2.79 6.15
CA PHE A 179 -7.01 -1.49 5.83
C PHE A 179 -7.04 -1.25 4.32
N PRO A 180 -7.23 0.00 3.88
CA PRO A 180 -7.30 0.34 2.46
C PRO A 180 -5.91 0.35 1.83
N TYR A 181 -5.82 -0.09 0.58
CA TYR A 181 -4.62 0.03 -0.24
C TYR A 181 -4.99 0.49 -1.65
N THR A 182 -4.45 1.62 -2.10
CA THR A 182 -4.84 2.24 -3.38
C THR A 182 -3.87 1.90 -4.50
N GLN A 183 -4.42 1.46 -5.63
CA GLN A 183 -3.73 1.24 -6.90
C GLN A 183 -4.30 2.16 -7.97
N THR A 184 -3.52 2.42 -9.02
CA THR A 184 -3.93 3.29 -10.14
C THR A 184 -4.02 2.49 -11.43
N CYS A 185 -5.06 2.71 -12.24
CA CYS A 185 -5.16 2.13 -13.57
C CYS A 185 -4.10 2.72 -14.50
N PHE A 186 -3.13 1.91 -14.94
CA PHE A 186 -2.04 2.34 -15.81
C PHE A 186 -2.09 1.57 -17.13
N ASP A 187 -2.40 2.28 -18.22
CA ASP A 187 -2.43 1.74 -19.59
C ASP A 187 -3.14 0.37 -19.73
N GLY A 188 -4.37 0.29 -19.21
CA GLY A 188 -5.20 -0.92 -19.30
C GLY A 188 -4.86 -2.01 -18.28
N ARG A 189 -3.84 -1.78 -17.44
CA ARG A 189 -3.47 -2.67 -16.33
C ARG A 189 -3.78 -2.04 -14.98
N LEU A 190 -4.58 -2.75 -14.19
CA LEU A 190 -4.80 -2.45 -12.77
C LEU A 190 -4.43 -3.70 -11.97
N ASN A 191 -3.22 -3.71 -11.41
CA ASN A 191 -2.74 -4.82 -10.62
C ASN A 191 -3.22 -4.66 -9.17
N PRO A 192 -3.87 -5.68 -8.57
CA PRO A 192 -4.21 -5.63 -7.16
C PRO A 192 -2.93 -5.68 -6.31
N PRO A 193 -2.93 -5.12 -5.09
CA PRO A 193 -1.76 -5.20 -4.21
C PRO A 193 -1.53 -6.63 -3.72
N PHE A 194 -0.29 -6.96 -3.35
CA PHE A 194 0.07 -8.30 -2.88
C PHE A 194 -0.71 -8.77 -1.65
N CYS A 195 -1.19 -7.84 -0.81
CA CYS A 195 -2.01 -8.15 0.35
C CYS A 195 -3.48 -8.46 0.02
N TYR A 196 -3.91 -8.18 -1.21
CA TYR A 196 -5.27 -8.47 -1.66
C TYR A 196 -5.41 -9.96 -1.95
N LEU A 197 -6.42 -10.57 -1.34
CA LEU A 197 -6.79 -11.95 -1.58
C LEU A 197 -8.25 -11.98 -2.08
N GLU A 198 -8.45 -12.41 -3.32
CA GLU A 198 -9.77 -12.57 -3.91
C GLU A 198 -10.58 -13.60 -3.09
N PRO A 199 -11.75 -13.23 -2.57
CA PRO A 199 -12.58 -14.17 -1.82
C PRO A 199 -13.01 -15.35 -2.68
N THR A 200 -12.99 -16.55 -2.10
CA THR A 200 -13.59 -17.71 -2.75
C THR A 200 -15.10 -17.52 -2.91
N TRP A 201 -15.70 -18.21 -3.87
CA TRP A 201 -17.15 -18.20 -4.06
C TRP A 201 -17.92 -18.62 -2.79
N LEU A 202 -17.37 -19.57 -2.02
CA LEU A 202 -17.98 -20.03 -0.77
C LEU A 202 -17.96 -18.94 0.31
N GLN A 203 -16.83 -18.25 0.48
CA GLN A 203 -16.73 -17.11 1.42
C GLN A 203 -17.70 -16.00 1.04
N TYR A 204 -17.74 -15.64 -0.24
CA TYR A 204 -18.65 -14.62 -0.78
C TYR A 204 -20.12 -14.97 -0.55
N LYS A 205 -20.51 -16.20 -0.85
CA LYS A 205 -21.92 -16.62 -0.81
C LYS A 205 -22.43 -16.91 0.61
N LEU A 206 -21.61 -17.53 1.45
CA LEU A 206 -22.03 -17.96 2.79
C LEU A 206 -21.72 -16.93 3.88
N PHE A 207 -20.70 -16.08 3.69
CA PHE A 207 -20.22 -15.15 4.70
C PHE A 207 -19.93 -13.75 4.13
N PRO A 208 -20.88 -13.10 3.43
CA PRO A 208 -20.66 -11.81 2.78
C PRO A 208 -20.25 -10.69 3.75
N HIS A 209 -20.74 -10.72 5.00
CA HIS A 209 -20.38 -9.74 6.03
C HIS A 209 -18.99 -9.96 6.65
N ARG A 210 -18.32 -11.08 6.34
CA ARG A 210 -16.97 -11.41 6.83
C ARG A 210 -15.88 -11.21 5.77
N LEU A 211 -16.25 -10.71 4.60
CA LEU A 211 -15.30 -10.35 3.57
C LEU A 211 -14.36 -9.26 4.09
N VAL A 212 -13.10 -9.28 3.65
CA VAL A 212 -12.10 -8.30 4.08
C VAL A 212 -12.54 -6.86 3.76
N SER A 213 -13.28 -6.68 2.66
CA SER A 213 -13.86 -5.38 2.35
C SER A 213 -14.99 -4.96 3.30
N GLU A 214 -15.64 -5.87 4.03
CA GLU A 214 -16.80 -5.59 4.88
C GLU A 214 -16.51 -5.60 6.39
N ILE A 215 -15.36 -6.12 6.84
CA ILE A 215 -14.95 -6.08 8.25
C ILE A 215 -14.49 -4.67 8.67
N GLU A 216 -14.48 -4.44 9.99
CA GLU A 216 -14.07 -3.15 10.57
C GLU A 216 -12.66 -2.73 10.14
N ALA A 217 -12.47 -1.42 9.98
CA ALA A 217 -11.18 -0.85 9.67
C ALA A 217 -10.24 -0.99 10.87
N CYS A 218 -8.95 -1.23 10.61
CA CYS A 218 -7.93 -1.21 11.64
C CYS A 218 -7.82 0.19 12.25
N SER A 219 -7.55 0.27 13.56
CA SER A 219 -7.28 1.57 14.17
C SER A 219 -5.93 2.11 13.68
N PRO A 220 -5.71 3.43 13.65
CA PRO A 220 -4.43 4.00 13.20
C PRO A 220 -3.21 3.44 13.96
N ALA A 221 -3.36 3.12 15.25
CA ALA A 221 -2.32 2.52 16.09
C ALA A 221 -2.03 1.04 15.75
N ASP A 222 -2.87 0.40 14.93
CA ASP A 222 -2.69 -0.98 14.48
C ASP A 222 -1.89 -1.07 13.18
N LEU A 223 -1.63 0.06 12.52
CA LEU A 223 -0.93 0.18 11.25
C LEU A 223 0.52 0.70 11.42
N GLU A 224 0.98 0.86 12.66
CA GLU A 224 2.36 1.21 13.06
C GLU A 224 3.23 -0.04 13.26
#